data_AF-A0A2J0L310-F1
#
_entry.id   AF-A0A2J0L310-F1
#
_cell.length_a   1.000
_cell.length_b   1.000
_cell.length_c   1.000
_cell.angle_alpha   90.00
_cell.angle_beta   90.00
_cell.angle_gamma   90.00
#
_symmetry.space_group_name_H-M   'P 1'
#
loop_
_entity.id
_entity.type
_entity.pdbx_description
1 polymer ?
#
loop_
_entity_poly.entity_id
_entity_poly.type
_entity_poly.pdbx_seq_one_letter_code
_entity_poly.pdbx_strand_id
1 'polypeptide(L)'
;FDYVVDASNTDDARDYRPGSKAKKEFKIRSPLAEAGFSKDDIRKYSRKLKLETADMPSMACLASRFPYGEKINKKALKRIESAEDFIKKQGVSQVRVRCHNNIARIEVEKENIKIFVNEKICDRITKRLRQLGFKYITLDLEGYRMGSLNEVLK
;
A
#
# COMPACT_ATOMS: atom_id res chain seq x y z
N PHE A 1 20.86 23.69 1.57
CA PHE A 1 21.38 22.48 0.90
C PHE A 1 21.34 22.74 -0.59
N ASP A 2 22.40 22.39 -1.32
CA ASP A 2 22.52 22.67 -2.75
C ASP A 2 21.78 21.63 -3.62
N TYR A 3 21.52 20.45 -3.06
CA TYR A 3 20.79 19.38 -3.74
C TYR A 3 19.84 18.69 -2.77
N VAL A 4 18.69 18.28 -3.30
CA VAL A 4 17.74 17.37 -2.65
C VAL A 4 17.70 16.10 -3.49
N VAL A 5 17.89 14.96 -2.83
CA VAL A 5 17.90 13.65 -3.46
C VAL A 5 16.81 12.74 -2.88
N ASP A 6 16.27 11.85 -3.70
CA ASP A 6 15.38 10.78 -3.25
C ASP A 6 15.96 9.39 -3.57
N ALA A 7 15.29 8.36 -3.05
CA ALA A 7 15.69 6.97 -3.23
C ALA A 7 14.90 6.25 -4.34
N SER A 8 14.40 6.97 -5.35
CA SER A 8 13.74 6.33 -6.49
C SER A 8 14.69 5.42 -7.24
N ASN A 9 14.18 4.28 -7.68
CA ASN A 9 14.91 3.25 -8.43
C ASN A 9 14.23 2.98 -9.78
N THR A 10 14.84 2.12 -10.61
CA THR A 10 14.34 1.87 -11.98
C THR A 10 12.98 1.13 -12.01
N ASP A 11 12.67 0.31 -10.99
CA ASP A 11 11.38 -0.40 -10.93
C ASP A 11 10.21 0.55 -10.68
N ASP A 12 10.46 1.70 -10.03
CA ASP A 12 9.46 2.71 -9.74
C ASP A 12 8.90 3.38 -11.01
N ALA A 13 9.62 3.32 -12.14
CA ALA A 13 9.20 3.90 -13.41
C ALA A 13 8.02 3.17 -14.06
N ARG A 14 7.77 1.92 -13.67
CA ARG A 14 6.67 1.08 -14.20
C ARG A 14 5.34 1.34 -13.49
N ASP A 15 5.35 2.10 -12.38
CA ASP A 15 4.18 2.39 -11.56
C ASP A 15 3.71 3.83 -11.76
N TYR A 16 2.39 4.05 -11.78
CA TYR A 16 1.85 5.40 -11.88
C TYR A 16 2.01 6.13 -10.55
N ARG A 17 3.07 6.94 -10.44
CA ARG A 17 3.40 7.71 -9.24
C ARG A 17 3.24 9.20 -9.49
N PRO A 18 2.10 9.81 -9.10
CA PRO A 18 1.86 11.23 -9.35
C PRO A 18 2.93 12.14 -8.73
N GLY A 19 3.55 11.72 -7.61
CA GLY A 19 4.66 12.44 -6.98
C GLY A 19 5.91 12.60 -7.86
N SER A 20 6.07 11.81 -8.92
CA SER A 20 7.17 11.96 -9.88
C SER A 20 7.12 13.26 -10.66
N LYS A 21 5.93 13.87 -10.82
CA LYS A 21 5.81 15.21 -11.43
C LYS A 21 6.43 16.28 -10.53
N ALA A 22 6.09 16.28 -9.24
CA ALA A 22 6.65 17.20 -8.27
C ALA A 22 8.19 17.10 -8.21
N LYS A 23 8.75 15.89 -8.26
CA LYS A 23 10.21 15.70 -8.28
C LYS A 23 10.89 16.42 -9.44
N LYS A 24 10.29 16.37 -10.63
CA LYS A 24 10.79 17.09 -11.81
C LYS A 24 10.69 18.61 -11.62
N GLU A 25 9.56 19.10 -11.13
CA GLU A 25 9.33 20.54 -10.88
C GLU A 25 10.33 21.12 -9.87
N PHE A 26 10.61 20.38 -8.80
CA PHE A 26 11.56 20.79 -7.75
C PHE A 26 13.02 20.40 -8.03
N LYS A 27 13.33 19.88 -9.22
CA LYS A 27 14.69 19.43 -9.61
C LYS A 27 15.34 18.47 -8.62
N ILE A 28 14.52 17.60 -8.01
CA ILE A 28 15.00 16.55 -7.10
C ILE A 28 15.71 15.48 -7.93
N ARG A 29 16.92 15.10 -7.51
CA ARG A 29 17.72 14.06 -8.17
C ARG A 29 17.43 12.69 -7.58
N SER A 30 17.55 11.65 -8.38
CA SER A 30 17.29 10.26 -7.97
C SER A 30 18.50 9.39 -8.30
N PRO A 31 19.60 9.47 -7.52
CA PRO A 31 20.88 8.86 -7.89
C PRO A 31 20.80 7.35 -8.18
N LEU A 32 19.96 6.61 -7.47
CA LEU A 32 19.77 5.17 -7.68
C LEU A 32 19.14 4.89 -9.05
N ALA A 33 18.06 5.58 -9.40
CA ALA A 33 17.45 5.48 -10.73
C ALA A 33 18.38 5.97 -11.84
N GLU A 34 19.09 7.08 -11.63
CA GLU A 34 20.06 7.64 -12.58
C GLU A 34 21.23 6.68 -12.84
N ALA A 35 21.65 5.93 -11.82
CA ALA A 35 22.67 4.88 -11.92
C ALA A 35 22.11 3.53 -12.43
N GLY A 36 20.82 3.43 -12.72
CA GLY A 36 20.19 2.22 -13.26
C GLY A 36 19.90 1.13 -12.23
N PHE A 37 19.94 1.43 -10.92
CA PHE A 37 19.72 0.43 -9.88
C PHE A 37 18.25 -0.01 -9.81
N SER A 38 18.04 -1.31 -9.89
CA SER A 38 16.78 -1.95 -9.53
C SER A 38 16.67 -2.15 -8.01
N LYS A 39 15.48 -2.54 -7.54
CA LYS A 39 15.24 -2.91 -6.15
C LYS A 39 16.08 -4.11 -5.72
N ASP A 40 16.29 -5.07 -6.62
CA ASP A 40 17.10 -6.24 -6.34
C ASP A 40 18.59 -5.89 -6.22
N ASP A 41 19.08 -4.95 -7.04
CA ASP A 41 20.43 -4.41 -6.89
C ASP A 41 20.58 -3.74 -5.52
N ILE A 42 19.65 -2.87 -5.17
CA ILE A 42 19.66 -2.15 -3.88
C ILE A 42 19.71 -3.16 -2.71
N ARG A 43 18.88 -4.21 -2.74
CA ARG A 43 18.89 -5.26 -1.70
C ARG A 43 20.21 -6.02 -1.66
N LYS A 44 20.74 -6.41 -2.82
CA LYS A 44 22.03 -7.11 -2.95
C LYS A 44 23.16 -6.29 -2.34
N TYR A 45 23.27 -5.01 -2.68
CA TYR A 45 24.30 -4.13 -2.13
C TYR A 45 24.06 -3.81 -0.65
N SER A 46 22.79 -3.65 -0.22
CA SER A 46 22.46 -3.43 1.20
C SER A 46 22.87 -4.61 2.08
N ARG A 47 22.64 -5.86 1.63
CA ARG A 47 23.13 -7.06 2.33
C ARG A 47 24.65 -7.12 2.38
N LYS A 48 25.33 -6.78 1.28
CA LYS A 48 26.81 -6.72 1.23
C LYS A 48 27.36 -5.70 2.23
N LEU A 49 26.68 -4.58 2.41
CA LEU A 49 26.99 -3.54 3.39
C LEU A 49 26.48 -3.85 4.80
N LYS A 50 25.82 -5.00 5.02
CA LYS A 50 25.24 -5.42 6.30
C LYS A 50 24.22 -4.42 6.87
N LEU A 51 23.46 -3.76 6.00
CA LEU A 51 22.38 -2.86 6.41
C LEU A 51 21.17 -3.67 6.89
N GLU A 52 20.68 -3.37 8.08
CA GLU A 52 19.51 -4.04 8.69
C GLU A 52 18.22 -3.88 7.87
N THR A 53 18.15 -2.85 7.01
CA THR A 53 17.00 -2.54 6.18
C THR A 53 16.92 -3.34 4.88
N ALA A 54 17.92 -4.18 4.59
CA ALA A 54 18.03 -4.86 3.29
C ALA A 54 16.80 -5.72 2.95
N ASP A 55 16.19 -6.36 3.95
CA ASP A 55 15.02 -7.22 3.77
C ASP A 55 13.70 -6.55 4.21
N MET A 56 13.74 -5.25 4.52
CA MET A 56 12.54 -4.53 4.93
C MET A 56 11.53 -4.48 3.77
N PRO A 57 10.26 -4.83 4.01
CA PRO A 57 9.23 -4.74 2.98
C PRO A 57 8.93 -3.29 2.64
N SER A 58 8.58 -3.03 1.38
CA SER A 58 8.18 -1.69 0.96
C SER A 58 6.85 -1.30 1.59
N MET A 59 6.90 -0.27 2.43
CA MET A 59 5.72 0.30 3.07
C MET A 59 5.05 1.29 2.11
N ALA A 60 3.85 0.97 1.64
CA ALA A 60 3.06 1.90 0.84
C ALA A 60 2.27 2.84 1.75
N CYS A 61 2.31 4.15 1.45
CA CYS A 61 1.53 5.17 2.15
C CYS A 61 0.04 4.78 2.22
N LEU A 62 -0.65 5.09 3.33
CA LEU A 62 -2.09 4.89 3.47
C LEU A 62 -2.91 5.62 2.40
N ALA A 63 -2.37 6.70 1.82
CA ALA A 63 -3.00 7.40 0.71
C ALA A 63 -3.28 6.48 -0.50
N SER A 64 -2.48 5.43 -0.70
CA SER A 64 -2.72 4.47 -1.78
C SER A 64 -3.99 3.62 -1.58
N ARG A 65 -4.68 3.73 -0.44
CA ARG A 65 -5.95 3.02 -0.20
C ARG A 65 -7.16 3.80 -0.72
N PHE A 66 -6.97 5.02 -1.22
CA PHE A 66 -8.03 5.86 -1.76
C PHE A 66 -7.98 5.89 -3.28
N PRO A 67 -9.12 5.77 -3.97
CA PRO A 67 -9.22 6.06 -5.39
C PRO A 67 -8.68 7.45 -5.74
N TYR A 68 -8.16 7.60 -6.95
CA TYR A 68 -7.71 8.90 -7.43
C TYR A 68 -8.86 9.90 -7.46
N GLY A 69 -8.58 11.14 -7.06
CA GLY A 69 -9.57 12.22 -6.98
C GLY A 69 -10.36 12.27 -5.67
N GLU A 70 -10.29 11.25 -4.80
CA GLU A 70 -10.92 11.33 -3.47
C GLU A 70 -10.13 12.23 -2.51
N LYS A 71 -10.86 13.07 -1.78
CA LYS A 71 -10.26 13.96 -0.77
C LYS A 71 -9.86 13.17 0.46
N ILE A 72 -8.55 13.06 0.68
CA ILE A 72 -7.98 12.39 1.85
C ILE A 72 -8.10 13.31 3.06
N ASN A 73 -8.55 12.76 4.19
CA ASN A 73 -8.57 13.45 5.47
C ASN A 73 -8.06 12.55 6.61
N LYS A 74 -7.66 13.17 7.72
CA LYS A 74 -7.07 12.48 8.88
C LYS A 74 -7.99 11.40 9.48
N LYS A 75 -9.31 11.65 9.50
CA LYS A 75 -10.29 10.69 10.02
C LYS A 75 -10.38 9.45 9.14
N ALA A 76 -10.39 9.63 7.82
CA ALA A 76 -10.41 8.54 6.86
C ALA A 76 -9.12 7.71 6.89
N LEU A 77 -7.95 8.36 7.03
CA LEU A 77 -6.66 7.67 7.19
C LEU A 77 -6.65 6.80 8.45
N LYS A 78 -7.02 7.37 9.61
CA LYS A 78 -7.12 6.62 10.88
C LYS A 78 -8.12 5.48 10.80
N ARG A 79 -9.23 5.66 10.09
CA ARG A 79 -10.25 4.64 9.87
C ARG A 79 -9.66 3.42 9.13
N ILE A 80 -8.90 3.66 8.06
CA ILE A 80 -8.27 2.60 7.26
C ILE A 80 -7.16 1.91 8.05
N GLU A 81 -6.29 2.68 8.70
CA GLU A 81 -5.23 2.15 9.57
C GLU A 81 -5.80 1.22 10.65
N SER A 82 -6.84 1.69 11.36
CA SER A 82 -7.53 0.89 12.38
C SER A 82 -8.17 -0.39 11.83
N ALA A 83 -8.62 -0.36 10.57
CA ALA A 83 -9.19 -1.53 9.91
C ALA A 83 -8.10 -2.54 9.51
N GLU A 84 -7.01 -2.09 8.88
CA GLU A 84 -5.87 -2.92 8.53
C GLU A 84 -5.25 -3.58 9.78
N ASP A 85 -5.04 -2.81 10.85
CA ASP A 85 -4.49 -3.33 12.10
C ASP A 85 -5.38 -4.37 12.77
N PHE A 86 -6.70 -4.22 12.69
CA PHE A 86 -7.63 -5.20 13.23
C PHE A 86 -7.61 -6.51 12.44
N ILE A 87 -7.59 -6.43 11.11
CA ILE A 87 -7.55 -7.61 10.24
C ILE A 87 -6.24 -8.36 10.40
N LYS A 88 -5.11 -7.65 10.54
CA LYS A 88 -3.80 -8.28 10.83
C LYS A 88 -3.84 -9.16 12.07
N LYS A 89 -4.50 -8.69 13.14
CA LYS A 89 -4.69 -9.44 14.39
C LYS A 89 -5.56 -10.70 14.25
N GLN A 90 -6.23 -10.89 13.11
CA GLN A 90 -6.97 -12.13 12.80
C GLN A 90 -6.12 -13.20 12.10
N GLY A 91 -4.80 -12.98 11.97
CA GLY A 91 -3.87 -13.92 11.34
C GLY A 91 -3.56 -13.63 9.87
N VAL A 92 -3.76 -12.39 9.42
CA VAL A 92 -3.45 -11.95 8.06
C VAL A 92 -2.15 -11.14 8.07
N SER A 93 -1.10 -11.65 7.42
CA SER A 93 0.21 -10.99 7.31
C SER A 93 0.14 -9.68 6.53
N GLN A 94 -0.48 -9.74 5.34
CA GLN A 94 -0.59 -8.62 4.41
C GLN A 94 -2.04 -8.34 4.08
N VAL A 95 -2.47 -7.11 4.39
CA VAL A 95 -3.81 -6.61 4.11
C VAL A 95 -3.75 -5.19 3.59
N ARG A 96 -4.63 -4.87 2.64
CA ARG A 96 -4.97 -3.49 2.28
C ARG A 96 -6.46 -3.30 2.37
N VAL A 97 -6.91 -2.25 3.04
CA VAL A 97 -8.32 -1.87 3.06
C VAL A 97 -8.50 -0.68 2.13
N ARG A 98 -8.94 -0.93 0.90
CA ARG A 98 -9.28 0.13 -0.05
C ARG A 98 -10.61 0.76 0.33
N CYS A 99 -10.64 2.08 0.38
CA CYS A 99 -11.81 2.84 0.76
C CYS A 99 -12.47 3.41 -0.50
N HIS A 100 -13.66 2.91 -0.84
CA HIS A 100 -14.50 3.49 -1.89
C HIS A 100 -15.71 4.12 -1.21
N ASN A 101 -15.60 5.39 -0.80
CA ASN A 101 -16.59 6.08 0.03
C ASN A 101 -16.98 5.32 1.32
N ASN A 102 -18.08 4.57 1.26
CA ASN A 102 -18.67 3.81 2.37
C ASN A 102 -18.36 2.31 2.30
N ILE A 103 -17.62 1.87 1.28
CA ILE A 103 -17.24 0.48 1.04
C ILE A 103 -15.78 0.30 1.49
N ALA A 104 -15.55 -0.70 2.33
CA ALA A 104 -14.22 -1.25 2.60
C ALA A 104 -14.01 -2.47 1.70
N ARG A 105 -13.16 -2.33 0.68
CA ARG A 105 -12.71 -3.46 -0.15
C ARG A 105 -11.39 -3.98 0.40
N ILE A 106 -11.43 -5.18 0.96
CA ILE A 106 -10.30 -5.85 1.59
C ILE A 106 -9.52 -6.62 0.53
N GLU A 107 -8.23 -6.33 0.41
CA GLU A 107 -7.27 -7.07 -0.41
C GLU A 107 -6.29 -7.80 0.52
N VAL A 108 -6.14 -9.11 0.34
CA VAL A 108 -5.19 -9.96 1.09
C VAL A 108 -4.44 -10.87 0.13
N GLU A 109 -3.30 -11.44 0.55
CA GLU A 109 -2.65 -12.51 -0.20
C GLU A 109 -3.65 -13.65 -0.53
N LYS A 110 -3.52 -14.26 -1.70
CA LYS A 110 -4.49 -15.25 -2.22
C LYS A 110 -4.68 -16.41 -1.24
N GLU A 111 -3.60 -16.83 -0.60
CA GLU A 111 -3.53 -17.91 0.37
C GLU A 111 -4.31 -17.57 1.66
N ASN A 112 -4.46 -16.28 1.97
CA ASN A 112 -5.17 -15.77 3.14
C ASN A 112 -6.68 -15.57 2.90
N ILE A 113 -7.16 -15.65 1.66
CA ILE A 113 -8.60 -15.56 1.33
C ILE A 113 -9.41 -16.60 2.12
N LYS A 114 -8.88 -17.81 2.31
CA LYS A 114 -9.53 -18.90 3.05
C LYS A 114 -9.90 -18.53 4.50
N ILE A 115 -9.22 -17.57 5.11
CA ILE A 115 -9.52 -17.08 6.46
C ILE A 115 -10.92 -16.45 6.52
N PHE A 116 -11.35 -15.84 5.40
CA PHE A 116 -12.66 -15.19 5.26
C PHE A 116 -13.80 -16.17 4.95
N VAL A 117 -13.53 -17.48 4.96
CA VAL A 117 -14.57 -18.53 4.97
C VAL A 117 -15.03 -18.83 6.41
N ASN A 118 -14.22 -18.46 7.41
CA ASN A 118 -14.57 -18.67 8.81
C ASN A 118 -15.58 -17.61 9.29
N GLU A 119 -16.80 -18.04 9.56
CA GLU A 119 -17.91 -17.19 10.02
C GLU A 119 -17.55 -16.32 11.23
N LYS A 120 -16.90 -16.88 12.25
CA LYS A 120 -16.49 -16.14 13.46
C LYS A 120 -15.45 -15.05 13.16
N ILE A 121 -14.61 -15.24 12.15
CA ILE A 121 -13.65 -14.21 11.72
C ILE A 121 -14.39 -13.12 10.94
N CYS A 122 -15.25 -13.51 10.01
CA CYS A 122 -16.08 -12.59 9.23
C CYS A 122 -16.96 -11.70 10.11
N ASP A 123 -17.62 -12.26 11.12
CA ASP A 123 -18.44 -11.50 12.05
C ASP A 123 -17.62 -10.48 12.86
N ARG A 124 -16.44 -10.88 13.32
CA ARG A 124 -15.54 -9.97 14.05
C ARG A 124 -15.06 -8.83 13.16
N ILE A 125 -14.64 -9.13 11.93
CA ILE A 125 -14.18 -8.14 10.95
C ILE A 125 -15.31 -7.20 10.58
N THR A 126 -16.46 -7.72 10.17
CA THR A 126 -17.60 -6.90 9.75
C THR A 126 -18.11 -6.02 10.89
N LYS A 127 -18.26 -6.56 12.11
CA LYS A 127 -18.65 -5.78 13.29
C LYS A 127 -17.67 -4.63 13.54
N ARG A 128 -16.36 -4.90 13.52
CA ARG A 128 -15.35 -3.86 13.75
C ARG A 128 -15.36 -2.81 12.66
N LEU A 129 -15.39 -3.20 11.38
CA LEU A 129 -15.37 -2.26 10.26
C LEU A 129 -16.65 -1.42 10.19
N ARG A 130 -17.81 -1.97 10.59
CA ARG A 130 -19.05 -1.18 10.76
C ARG A 130 -18.92 -0.12 11.84
N GLN A 131 -18.33 -0.44 12.99
CA GLN A 131 -18.05 0.54 14.06
C GLN A 131 -17.10 1.65 13.61
N LEU A 132 -16.18 1.33 12.69
CA LEU A 132 -15.28 2.30 12.07
C LEU A 132 -15.98 3.18 11.01
N GLY A 133 -17.22 2.87 10.64
CA GLY A 133 -18.07 3.68 9.77
C GLY A 133 -18.16 3.20 8.32
N PHE A 134 -17.79 1.96 8.01
CA PHE A 134 -18.06 1.35 6.71
C PHE A 134 -19.48 0.76 6.67
N LYS A 135 -20.21 0.99 5.57
CA LYS A 135 -21.56 0.42 5.35
C LYS A 135 -21.50 -0.96 4.72
N TYR A 136 -20.56 -1.14 3.80
CA TYR A 136 -20.33 -2.38 3.08
C TYR A 136 -18.88 -2.83 3.29
N ILE A 137 -18.70 -4.12 3.52
CA ILE A 137 -17.41 -4.75 3.70
C ILE A 137 -17.33 -5.85 2.66
N THR A 138 -16.35 -5.78 1.77
CA THR A 138 -16.18 -6.71 0.65
C THR A 138 -14.76 -7.27 0.66
N LEU A 139 -14.60 -8.45 0.07
CA LEU A 139 -13.31 -9.07 -0.18
C LEU A 139 -13.03 -9.00 -1.69
N ASP A 140 -11.84 -8.56 -2.07
CA ASP A 140 -11.38 -8.63 -3.45
C ASP A 140 -10.95 -10.06 -3.76
N LEU A 141 -11.66 -10.71 -4.69
CA LEU A 141 -11.43 -12.11 -5.04
C LEU A 141 -10.14 -12.32 -5.83
N GLU A 142 -9.60 -11.27 -6.46
CA GLU A 142 -8.29 -11.35 -7.08
C GLU A 142 -7.15 -11.29 -6.05
N GLY A 143 -7.47 -10.88 -4.82
CA GLY A 143 -6.53 -10.71 -3.73
C GLY A 143 -5.68 -9.44 -3.88
N TYR A 144 -4.57 -9.43 -3.17
CA TYR A 144 -3.64 -8.31 -3.15
C TYR A 144 -2.81 -8.24 -4.43
N ARG A 145 -2.87 -7.09 -5.12
CA ARG A 145 -2.07 -6.77 -6.30
C ARG A 145 -1.48 -5.36 -6.22
N MET A 146 -0.25 -5.21 -6.69
CA MET A 146 0.37 -3.89 -6.83
C MET A 146 -0.36 -3.10 -7.92
N GLY A 147 -0.66 -1.82 -7.67
CA GLY A 147 -1.37 -0.99 -8.65
C GLY A 147 -2.86 -1.32 -8.84
N SER A 148 -3.53 -2.03 -7.91
CA SER A 148 -4.96 -2.39 -8.05
C SER A 148 -5.93 -1.21 -8.23
N LEU A 149 -5.55 0.01 -7.87
CA LEU A 149 -6.34 1.22 -8.11
C LEU A 149 -6.04 1.89 -9.45
N ASN A 150 -5.02 1.46 -10.18
CA ASN A 150 -4.67 2.03 -11.49
C ASN A 150 -5.57 1.51 -12.61
N GLU A 151 -6.37 0.46 -12.37
CA GLU A 151 -7.25 -0.14 -13.38
C GLU A 151 -8.33 0.80 -13.89
N VAL A 152 -8.76 1.75 -13.06
CA VAL A 152 -9.73 2.79 -13.42
C VAL A 152 -9.11 3.97 -14.18
N LEU A 153 -7.78 3.98 -14.39
CA LEU A 153 -7.07 5.01 -15.16
C LEU A 153 -6.82 4.61 -16.63
N LYS A 154 -7.45 3.53 -17.11
CA LYS A 154 -7.41 3.11 -18.51
C LYS A 154 -8.28 4.00 -19.41
#